data_AF-A0A962L7A4-F1
#
_entry.id   AF-A0A962L7A4-F1
#
_cell.length_a   1.000
_cell.length_b   1.000
_cell.length_c   1.000
_cell.angle_alpha   90.00
_cell.angle_beta   90.00
_cell.angle_gamma   90.00
#
_symmetry.space_group_name_H-M   'P 1'
#
loop_
_entity.id
_entity.type
_entity.pdbx_description
1 polymer ?
#
loop_
_entity_poly.entity_id
_entity_poly.type
_entity_poly.pdbx_seq_one_letter_code
_entity_poly.pdbx_strand_id
1 'polypeptide(L)'
;MRCRPAELVEGTRTVITVRMNYRPASADPVAVLASDRTAYVSRYALGRDYHKVMRARLVKLWNRVADFLRAAGIDDARGRVFTDSAPVMEKALAEQSGIGWIGKNTLLLTRDAGSWFFLGEIFTNLPLAVDAPMETEHCGSCDACITACPTGAIVAPYELDAKKCISYLTIEKRGSIPVALREAIGNRIFGCDDCQLVCPWNKFARPTRESDFSPRHGLDNTGLVELFLWTEDEFLARTEGSAIRRAGYEGWLRNLAVALGNGPASKEAKSALLSRRDEASEMVAEHIDWALEQLERRGVAG
;
A
#
# COMPACT_ATOMS: atom_id res chain seq x y z
N MET A 1 14.52 -17.23 11.71
CA MET A 1 13.07 -16.96 11.70
C MET A 1 12.48 -16.71 10.30
N ARG A 2 12.72 -15.57 9.62
CA ARG A 2 12.05 -15.24 8.32
C ARG A 2 12.30 -16.23 7.17
N CYS A 3 13.48 -16.84 7.10
CA CYS A 3 13.84 -17.81 6.05
C CYS A 3 13.70 -19.27 6.49
N ARG A 4 13.09 -19.54 7.66
CA ARG A 4 12.94 -20.89 8.21
C ARG A 4 11.49 -21.12 8.65
N PRO A 5 10.60 -21.53 7.72
CA PRO A 5 9.18 -21.75 8.00
C PRO A 5 8.88 -22.62 9.23
N ALA A 6 9.70 -23.66 9.45
CA ALA A 6 9.58 -24.56 10.59
C ALA A 6 9.81 -23.88 11.96
N GLU A 7 10.55 -22.76 12.01
CA GLU A 7 10.73 -21.96 13.23
C GLU A 7 9.53 -21.03 13.50
N LEU A 8 8.73 -20.73 12.48
CA LEU A 8 7.52 -19.90 12.62
C LEU A 8 6.30 -20.74 13.00
N VAL A 9 6.20 -21.94 12.40
CA VAL A 9 5.15 -22.94 12.66
C VAL A 9 5.78 -24.32 12.64
N GLU A 10 5.91 -24.92 13.82
CA GLU A 10 6.48 -26.25 13.99
C GLU A 10 5.74 -27.30 13.16
N GLY A 11 6.50 -28.18 12.50
CA GLY A 11 5.96 -29.25 11.66
C GLY A 11 5.43 -28.81 10.29
N THR A 12 5.68 -27.57 9.86
CA THR A 12 5.39 -27.13 8.48
C THR A 12 6.21 -27.94 7.48
N ARG A 13 5.53 -28.53 6.50
CA ARG A 13 6.14 -29.25 5.37
C ARG A 13 5.99 -28.51 4.06
N THR A 14 4.84 -27.90 3.83
CA THR A 14 4.56 -27.11 2.62
C THR A 14 3.86 -25.80 2.97
N VAL A 15 3.96 -24.84 2.06
CA VAL A 15 3.26 -23.55 2.16
C VAL A 15 2.39 -23.40 0.92
N ILE A 16 1.09 -23.20 1.14
CA ILE A 16 0.15 -22.85 0.07
C ILE A 16 0.15 -21.33 -0.03
N THR A 17 0.55 -20.80 -1.18
CA THR A 17 0.51 -19.36 -1.45
C THR A 17 -0.71 -19.05 -2.32
N VAL A 18 -1.44 -17.99 -2.00
CA VAL A 18 -2.58 -17.52 -2.79
C VAL A 18 -2.46 -16.04 -3.07
N ARG A 19 -3.21 -15.58 -4.07
CA ARG A 19 -3.39 -14.16 -4.35
C ARG A 19 -4.86 -13.78 -4.44
N MET A 20 -5.17 -12.52 -4.16
CA MET A 20 -6.50 -11.94 -4.34
C MET A 20 -6.40 -10.56 -4.95
N ASN A 21 -7.02 -10.36 -6.12
CA ASN A 21 -7.03 -9.06 -6.79
C ASN A 21 -7.77 -8.02 -5.94
N TYR A 22 -7.23 -6.81 -5.88
CA TYR A 22 -7.84 -5.71 -5.10
C TYR A 22 -8.30 -4.52 -5.93
N ARG A 23 -7.93 -4.43 -7.22
CA ARG A 23 -8.21 -3.25 -8.08
C ARG A 23 -9.68 -2.81 -7.95
N PRO A 24 -9.97 -1.70 -7.25
CA PRO A 24 -11.34 -1.30 -6.99
C PRO A 24 -11.95 -0.63 -8.21
N ALA A 25 -13.28 -0.59 -8.28
CA ALA A 25 -13.98 0.38 -9.11
C ALA A 25 -13.96 1.73 -8.35
N SER A 26 -13.00 2.58 -8.67
CA SER A 26 -12.80 3.89 -8.04
C SER A 26 -12.65 5.00 -9.08
N ALA A 27 -12.54 6.25 -8.63
CA ALA A 27 -11.99 7.32 -9.45
C ALA A 27 -10.66 6.91 -10.11
N ASP A 28 -10.39 7.43 -11.31
CA ASP A 28 -9.17 7.16 -12.06
C ASP A 28 -7.94 7.67 -11.26
N PRO A 29 -7.01 6.79 -10.85
CA PRO A 29 -5.85 7.19 -10.08
C PRO A 29 -4.97 8.21 -10.80
N VAL A 30 -4.89 8.18 -12.14
CA VAL A 30 -4.08 9.14 -12.90
C VAL A 30 -4.66 10.55 -12.82
N ALA A 31 -5.98 10.67 -12.98
CA ALA A 31 -6.68 11.94 -12.84
C ALA A 31 -6.56 12.51 -11.42
N VAL A 32 -6.64 11.66 -10.38
CA VAL A 32 -6.47 12.09 -8.98
C VAL A 32 -5.04 12.54 -8.72
N LEU A 33 -4.02 11.85 -9.22
CA LEU A 33 -2.61 12.26 -9.09
C LEU A 33 -2.28 13.57 -9.83
N ALA A 34 -2.97 13.85 -10.93
CA ALA A 34 -2.80 15.08 -11.70
C ALA A 34 -3.46 16.32 -11.06
N SER A 35 -4.32 16.11 -10.06
CA SER A 35 -5.01 17.19 -9.34
C SER A 35 -4.13 17.80 -8.27
N ASP A 36 -4.15 19.13 -8.20
CA ASP A 36 -3.46 19.94 -7.20
C ASP A 36 -4.32 20.21 -5.94
N ARG A 37 -5.58 19.75 -5.94
CA ARG A 37 -6.56 20.01 -4.87
C ARG A 37 -7.09 18.77 -4.17
N THR A 38 -7.01 17.61 -4.80
CA THR A 38 -7.52 16.35 -4.24
C THR A 38 -6.40 15.51 -3.66
N ALA A 39 -6.73 14.75 -2.63
CA ALA A 39 -5.80 13.88 -1.95
C ALA A 39 -5.69 12.53 -2.67
N TYR A 40 -4.47 12.02 -2.79
CA TYR A 40 -4.25 10.68 -3.30
C TYR A 40 -3.98 9.69 -2.16
N VAL A 41 -4.87 8.71 -2.03
CA VAL A 41 -4.68 7.49 -1.24
C VAL A 41 -4.38 6.34 -2.20
N SER A 42 -3.35 5.53 -1.93
CA SER A 42 -3.05 4.34 -2.72
C SER A 42 -4.27 3.43 -2.81
N ARG A 43 -4.52 2.90 -4.00
CA ARG A 43 -5.79 2.24 -4.35
C ARG A 43 -6.04 0.98 -3.52
N TYR A 44 -5.01 0.36 -2.93
CA TYR A 44 -5.18 -0.79 -2.04
C TYR A 44 -5.82 -0.42 -0.69
N ALA A 45 -5.76 0.86 -0.28
CA ALA A 45 -6.15 1.33 1.04
C ALA A 45 -7.51 2.07 1.06
N LEU A 46 -8.22 2.11 -0.06
CA LEU A 46 -9.49 2.84 -0.20
C LEU A 46 -10.66 2.19 0.55
N GLY A 47 -10.61 0.87 0.73
CA GLY A 47 -11.67 0.09 1.37
C GLY A 47 -11.33 -0.37 2.78
N ARG A 48 -11.89 -1.52 3.16
CA ARG A 48 -11.57 -2.25 4.38
C ARG A 48 -10.13 -2.72 4.35
N ASP A 49 -9.50 -2.74 5.51
CA ASP A 49 -8.16 -3.25 5.74
C ASP A 49 -8.02 -4.68 5.23
N TYR A 50 -7.16 -4.84 4.21
CA TYR A 50 -6.97 -6.11 3.52
C TYR A 50 -6.48 -7.21 4.44
N HIS A 51 -5.75 -6.90 5.51
CA HIS A 51 -5.29 -7.90 6.48
C HIS A 51 -6.46 -8.69 7.07
N LYS A 52 -7.56 -7.99 7.39
CA LYS A 52 -8.78 -8.60 7.94
C LYS A 52 -9.49 -9.44 6.89
N VAL A 53 -9.61 -8.91 5.66
CA VAL A 53 -10.28 -9.59 4.54
C VAL A 53 -9.52 -10.86 4.14
N MET A 54 -8.22 -10.73 3.86
CA MET A 54 -7.34 -11.85 3.49
C MET A 54 -7.31 -12.93 4.56
N ARG A 55 -7.12 -12.57 5.83
CA ARG A 55 -7.12 -13.54 6.93
C ARG A 55 -8.44 -14.30 7.01
N ALA A 56 -9.58 -13.62 6.92
CA ALA A 56 -10.89 -14.29 6.96
C ALA A 56 -11.08 -15.24 5.76
N ARG A 57 -10.64 -14.85 4.56
CA ARG A 57 -10.70 -15.66 3.35
C ARG A 57 -9.78 -16.90 3.44
N LEU A 58 -8.56 -16.74 3.97
CA LEU A 58 -7.62 -17.83 4.20
C LEU A 58 -8.12 -18.82 5.25
N VAL A 59 -8.69 -18.36 6.36
CA VAL A 59 -9.31 -19.25 7.37
C VAL A 59 -10.45 -20.05 6.75
N LYS A 60 -11.32 -19.41 5.96
CA LYS A 60 -12.40 -20.10 5.26
C LYS A 60 -11.87 -21.14 4.27
N LEU A 61 -10.81 -20.82 3.54
CA LEU A 61 -10.15 -21.76 2.63
C LEU A 61 -9.58 -22.95 3.39
N TRP A 62 -8.82 -22.72 4.45
CA TRP A 62 -8.24 -23.77 5.27
C TRP A 62 -9.30 -24.69 5.89
N ASN A 63 -10.39 -24.13 6.44
CA ASN A 63 -11.46 -24.93 7.02
C ASN A 63 -12.07 -25.89 5.98
N ARG A 64 -12.30 -25.43 4.74
CA ARG A 64 -12.79 -26.29 3.66
C ARG A 64 -11.82 -27.42 3.30
N VAL A 65 -10.51 -27.12 3.28
CA VAL A 65 -9.46 -28.13 3.06
C VAL A 65 -9.47 -29.16 4.20
N ALA A 66 -9.52 -28.69 5.44
CA ALA A 66 -9.53 -29.56 6.62
C ALA A 66 -10.81 -30.43 6.68
N ASP A 67 -11.98 -29.88 6.34
CA ASP A 67 -13.24 -30.64 6.25
C ASP A 67 -13.15 -31.75 5.19
N PHE A 68 -12.60 -31.42 4.01
CA PHE A 68 -12.39 -32.39 2.93
C PHE A 68 -11.44 -33.53 3.36
N LEU A 69 -10.34 -33.19 4.03
CA LEU A 69 -9.36 -34.17 4.51
C LEU A 69 -9.92 -35.07 5.61
N ARG A 70 -10.68 -34.51 6.57
CA ARG A 70 -11.38 -35.30 7.60
C ARG A 70 -12.38 -36.28 6.98
N ALA A 71 -13.16 -35.84 5.99
CA ALA A 71 -14.08 -36.71 5.27
C ALA A 71 -13.35 -37.86 4.53
N ALA A 72 -12.08 -37.68 4.19
CA ALA A 72 -11.21 -38.69 3.59
C ALA A 72 -10.41 -39.51 4.64
N GLY A 73 -10.66 -39.34 5.94
CA GLY A 73 -9.98 -40.07 7.02
C GLY A 73 -8.60 -39.53 7.42
N ILE A 74 -8.28 -38.28 7.06
CA ILE A 74 -7.03 -37.61 7.43
C ILE A 74 -7.33 -36.54 8.49
N ASP A 75 -7.13 -36.88 9.77
CA ASP A 75 -7.54 -36.05 10.91
C ASP A 75 -6.40 -35.19 11.51
N ASP A 76 -5.15 -35.43 11.14
CA ASP A 76 -3.96 -34.74 11.71
C ASP A 76 -3.49 -33.52 10.89
N ALA A 77 -4.29 -33.08 9.90
CA ALA A 77 -3.99 -31.92 9.08
C ALA A 77 -4.01 -30.62 9.91
N ARG A 78 -2.91 -29.87 9.88
CA ARG A 78 -2.73 -28.59 10.56
C ARG A 78 -2.38 -27.50 9.56
N GLY A 79 -2.91 -26.29 9.80
CA GLY A 79 -2.70 -25.14 8.94
C GLY A 79 -2.74 -23.85 9.73
N ARG A 80 -1.80 -22.95 9.43
CA ARG A 80 -1.75 -21.61 10.02
C ARG A 80 -1.63 -20.57 8.91
N VAL A 81 -2.52 -19.57 8.96
CA VAL A 81 -2.66 -18.56 7.92
C VAL A 81 -1.83 -17.31 8.22
N PHE A 82 -1.30 -16.67 7.18
CA PHE A 82 -0.53 -15.43 7.27
C PHE A 82 -0.89 -14.46 6.14
N THR A 83 -0.73 -13.16 6.41
CA THR A 83 -0.84 -12.06 5.46
C THR A 83 -0.23 -10.80 6.08
N ASP A 84 0.84 -10.24 5.48
CA ASP A 84 1.64 -8.99 5.71
C ASP A 84 2.05 -8.62 7.16
N SER A 85 1.45 -9.24 8.15
CA SER A 85 1.52 -8.92 9.58
C SER A 85 2.46 -9.85 10.36
N ALA A 86 3.04 -10.84 9.68
CA ALA A 86 3.95 -11.82 10.25
C ALA A 86 5.31 -11.76 9.54
N PRO A 87 6.40 -12.27 10.16
CA PRO A 87 7.72 -12.31 9.54
C PRO A 87 7.81 -13.41 8.46
N VAL A 88 6.94 -13.34 7.45
CA VAL A 88 6.84 -14.22 6.29
C VAL A 88 7.37 -13.48 5.07
N MET A 89 8.22 -14.13 4.27
CA MET A 89 8.73 -13.57 3.01
C MET A 89 7.75 -13.86 1.87
N GLU A 90 6.55 -13.26 1.93
CA GLU A 90 5.40 -13.54 1.06
C GLU A 90 5.77 -13.51 -0.43
N LYS A 91 6.45 -12.44 -0.86
CA LYS A 91 6.90 -12.28 -2.25
C LYS A 91 7.83 -13.40 -2.71
N ALA A 92 8.73 -13.86 -1.84
CA ALA A 92 9.65 -14.96 -2.17
C ALA A 92 8.92 -16.31 -2.25
N LEU A 93 7.97 -16.55 -1.33
CA LEU A 93 7.12 -17.75 -1.38
C LEU A 93 6.23 -17.76 -2.63
N ALA A 94 5.70 -16.60 -3.01
CA ALA A 94 4.88 -16.45 -4.21
C ALA A 94 5.68 -16.66 -5.50
N GLU A 95 6.93 -16.19 -5.55
CA GLU A 95 7.86 -16.49 -6.66
C GLU A 95 8.18 -17.99 -6.72
N GLN A 96 8.52 -18.61 -5.59
CA GLN A 96 8.84 -20.03 -5.51
C GLN A 96 7.66 -20.95 -5.85
N SER A 97 6.44 -20.54 -5.52
CA SER A 97 5.20 -21.26 -5.85
C SER A 97 4.65 -20.94 -7.25
N GLY A 98 5.39 -20.20 -8.07
CA GLY A 98 5.02 -19.95 -9.47
C GLY A 98 3.86 -18.98 -9.66
N ILE A 99 3.46 -18.21 -8.64
CA ILE A 99 2.41 -17.17 -8.78
C ILE A 99 2.86 -16.07 -9.74
N GLY A 100 4.15 -15.75 -9.73
CA GLY A 100 4.70 -14.61 -10.43
C GLY A 100 6.22 -14.54 -10.39
N TRP A 101 6.75 -13.40 -10.82
CA TRP A 101 8.16 -13.04 -10.73
C TRP A 101 8.32 -11.69 -10.04
N ILE A 102 9.46 -11.43 -9.42
CA ILE A 102 9.75 -10.10 -8.87
C ILE A 102 10.08 -9.13 -10.01
N GLY A 103 9.35 -8.02 -10.08
CA GLY A 103 9.60 -6.94 -11.03
C GLY A 103 10.70 -5.98 -10.56
N LYS A 104 11.22 -5.16 -11.49
CA LYS A 104 12.25 -4.14 -11.17
C LYS A 104 11.82 -3.13 -10.10
N ASN A 105 10.51 -2.95 -9.91
CA ASN A 105 9.92 -2.14 -8.84
C ASN A 105 9.81 -2.88 -7.49
N THR A 106 10.39 -4.08 -7.37
CA THR A 106 10.38 -4.96 -6.19
C THR A 106 9.04 -5.61 -5.83
N LEU A 107 7.99 -5.40 -6.63
CA LEU A 107 6.68 -6.05 -6.43
C LEU A 107 6.64 -7.40 -7.15
N LEU A 108 5.79 -8.31 -6.66
CA LEU A 108 5.46 -9.52 -7.41
C LEU A 108 4.55 -9.14 -8.60
N LEU A 109 4.88 -9.64 -9.78
CA LEU A 109 4.11 -9.47 -11.00
C LEU A 109 3.60 -10.82 -11.49
N THR A 110 2.40 -10.84 -12.06
CA THR A 110 1.84 -12.01 -12.73
C THR A 110 1.25 -11.61 -14.08
N ARG A 111 1.25 -12.55 -15.05
CA ARG A 111 0.89 -12.24 -16.44
C ARG A 111 -0.56 -11.80 -16.60
N ASP A 112 -1.47 -12.33 -15.78
CA ASP A 112 -2.92 -12.13 -15.91
C ASP A 112 -3.51 -11.09 -14.95
N ALA A 113 -2.70 -10.52 -14.04
CA ALA A 113 -3.17 -9.52 -13.07
C ALA A 113 -2.17 -8.39 -12.76
N GLY A 114 -0.97 -8.40 -13.33
CA GLY A 114 0.05 -7.40 -13.04
C GLY A 114 0.51 -7.49 -11.58
N SER A 115 0.44 -6.40 -10.81
CA SER A 115 0.76 -6.33 -9.38
C SER A 115 -0.44 -6.03 -8.47
N TRP A 116 -1.66 -5.91 -9.02
CA TRP A 116 -2.84 -5.43 -8.27
C TRP A 116 -3.54 -6.53 -7.48
N PHE A 117 -2.80 -7.21 -6.62
CA PHE A 117 -3.31 -8.25 -5.74
C PHE A 117 -2.59 -8.25 -4.38
N PHE A 118 -3.27 -8.79 -3.38
CA PHE A 118 -2.66 -9.14 -2.09
C PHE A 118 -2.17 -10.58 -2.11
N LEU A 119 -1.18 -10.87 -1.28
CA LEU A 119 -0.66 -12.21 -1.02
C LEU A 119 -1.19 -12.75 0.31
N GLY A 120 -1.20 -14.07 0.43
CA GLY A 120 -1.47 -14.74 1.68
C GLY A 120 -1.00 -16.19 1.63
N GLU A 121 -0.64 -16.71 2.80
CA GLU A 121 0.01 -18.01 2.94
C GLU A 121 -0.72 -18.89 3.94
N ILE A 122 -0.71 -20.19 3.68
CA ILE A 122 -1.15 -21.22 4.63
C ILE A 122 0.02 -22.19 4.82
N PHE A 123 0.61 -22.15 6.01
CA PHE A 123 1.69 -23.05 6.42
C PHE A 123 1.05 -24.33 6.94
N THR A 124 1.40 -25.48 6.36
CA THR A 124 0.73 -26.74 6.67
C THR A 124 1.72 -27.91 6.81
N ASN A 125 1.35 -28.92 7.60
CA ASN A 125 2.08 -30.18 7.72
C ASN A 125 1.80 -31.16 6.56
N LEU A 126 0.93 -30.79 5.63
CA LEU A 126 0.62 -31.63 4.47
C LEU A 126 1.82 -31.72 3.52
N PRO A 127 2.20 -32.92 3.04
CA PRO A 127 3.29 -33.11 2.08
C PRO A 127 2.79 -32.93 0.64
N LEU A 128 2.34 -31.72 0.30
CA LEU A 128 1.83 -31.40 -1.04
C LEU A 128 2.95 -31.40 -2.08
N ALA A 129 2.60 -31.70 -3.34
CA ALA A 129 3.51 -31.49 -4.46
C ALA A 129 3.82 -29.98 -4.59
N VAL A 130 5.08 -29.67 -4.91
CA VAL A 130 5.55 -28.28 -5.01
C VAL A 130 5.43 -27.83 -6.46
N ASP A 131 4.81 -26.66 -6.66
CA ASP A 131 4.77 -26.00 -7.97
C ASP A 131 6.16 -25.50 -8.37
N ALA A 132 6.44 -25.47 -9.68
CA ALA A 132 7.68 -24.91 -10.17
C ALA A 132 7.62 -23.36 -10.16
N PRO A 133 8.70 -22.66 -9.78
CA PRO A 133 8.80 -21.22 -9.97
C PRO A 133 8.64 -20.85 -11.45
N MET A 134 8.23 -19.61 -11.72
CA MET A 134 8.27 -19.11 -13.10
C MET A 134 9.73 -19.02 -13.57
N GLU A 135 10.04 -19.65 -14.70
CA GLU A 135 11.41 -19.76 -15.21
C GLU A 135 11.99 -18.43 -15.72
N THR A 136 11.16 -17.45 -16.04
CA THR A 136 11.58 -16.20 -16.68
C THR A 136 10.96 -14.98 -16.02
N GLU A 137 11.79 -13.98 -15.72
CA GLU A 137 11.34 -12.61 -15.49
C GLU A 137 10.84 -11.99 -16.81
N HIS A 138 9.91 -11.03 -16.72
CA HIS A 138 9.30 -10.41 -17.91
C HIS A 138 9.36 -8.88 -17.94
N CYS A 139 10.29 -8.28 -17.19
CA CYS A 139 10.59 -6.86 -17.31
C CYS A 139 11.46 -6.58 -18.55
N GLY A 140 12.39 -7.48 -18.91
CA GLY A 140 13.29 -7.26 -20.05
C GLY A 140 14.04 -5.93 -19.95
N SER A 141 14.10 -5.16 -21.05
CA SER A 141 14.76 -3.84 -21.05
C SER A 141 13.94 -2.71 -20.42
N CYS A 142 12.67 -2.94 -20.03
CA CYS A 142 11.80 -1.89 -19.48
C CYS A 142 12.35 -1.32 -18.18
N ASP A 143 12.33 0.01 -18.04
CA ASP A 143 12.74 0.77 -16.86
C ASP A 143 11.66 1.77 -16.40
N ALA A 144 10.43 1.68 -16.93
CA ALA A 144 9.37 2.66 -16.73
C ALA A 144 9.09 2.99 -15.25
N CYS A 145 9.09 1.97 -14.38
CA CYS A 145 8.87 2.15 -12.95
C CYS A 145 10.03 2.86 -12.23
N ILE A 146 11.27 2.69 -12.71
CA ILE A 146 12.46 3.36 -12.19
C ILE A 146 12.39 4.84 -12.57
N THR A 147 12.17 5.11 -13.87
CA THR A 147 12.10 6.46 -14.44
C THR A 147 10.95 7.27 -13.86
N ALA A 148 9.80 6.65 -13.61
CA ALA A 148 8.62 7.35 -13.08
C ALA A 148 8.62 7.53 -11.55
N CYS A 149 9.57 6.94 -10.81
CA CYS A 149 9.57 7.03 -9.35
C CYS A 149 9.86 8.47 -8.90
N PRO A 150 8.92 9.20 -8.26
CA PRO A 150 9.06 10.65 -8.07
C PRO A 150 10.26 11.06 -7.21
N THR A 151 10.66 10.19 -6.28
CA THR A 151 11.76 10.41 -5.34
C THR A 151 13.03 9.64 -5.72
N GLY A 152 13.05 8.94 -6.86
CA GLY A 152 14.15 8.06 -7.23
C GLY A 152 14.41 6.96 -6.19
N ALA A 153 13.36 6.43 -5.57
CA ALA A 153 13.47 5.41 -4.53
C ALA A 153 13.86 4.04 -5.09
N ILE A 154 13.53 3.74 -6.34
CA ILE A 154 14.03 2.54 -7.02
C ILE A 154 15.40 2.92 -7.61
N VAL A 155 16.47 2.55 -6.91
CA VAL A 155 17.84 3.02 -7.22
C VAL A 155 18.52 2.17 -8.30
N ALA A 156 18.08 0.93 -8.46
CA ALA A 156 18.49 -0.01 -9.49
C ALA A 156 17.38 -1.06 -9.69
N PRO A 157 17.39 -1.84 -10.78
CA PRO A 157 16.51 -2.99 -10.92
C PRO A 157 16.50 -3.86 -9.66
N TYR A 158 15.31 -4.10 -9.10
CA TYR A 158 15.09 -4.93 -7.91
C TYR A 158 15.62 -4.34 -6.59
N GLU A 159 16.09 -3.08 -6.60
CA GLU A 159 16.65 -2.40 -5.42
C GLU A 159 15.84 -1.15 -5.09
N LEU A 160 15.30 -1.11 -3.87
CA LEU A 160 14.47 -0.01 -3.37
C LEU A 160 15.10 0.59 -2.10
N ASP A 161 15.38 1.89 -2.13
CA ASP A 161 15.66 2.68 -0.93
C ASP A 161 14.34 3.10 -0.27
N ALA A 162 13.95 2.35 0.76
CA ALA A 162 12.74 2.61 1.52
C ALA A 162 12.72 4.03 2.14
N LYS A 163 13.87 4.63 2.46
CA LYS A 163 13.93 5.97 3.05
C LYS A 163 13.50 7.07 2.08
N LYS A 164 13.51 6.78 0.77
CA LYS A 164 13.00 7.67 -0.29
C LYS A 164 11.60 7.29 -0.76
N CYS A 165 11.17 6.04 -0.55
CA CYS A 165 9.89 5.55 -1.05
C CYS A 165 8.70 6.31 -0.42
N ILE A 166 7.87 6.96 -1.24
CA ILE A 166 6.69 7.72 -0.76
C ILE A 166 5.76 6.82 0.06
N SER A 167 5.60 5.55 -0.32
CA SER A 167 4.80 4.60 0.45
C SER A 167 5.32 4.42 1.88
N TYR A 168 6.63 4.25 2.06
CA TYR A 168 7.23 4.16 3.39
C TYR A 168 7.11 5.49 4.15
N LEU A 169 7.39 6.62 3.49
CA LEU A 169 7.34 7.95 4.09
C LEU A 169 5.96 8.29 4.64
N THR A 170 4.90 7.95 3.90
CA THR A 170 3.52 8.29 4.26
C THR A 170 2.87 7.29 5.22
N ILE A 171 3.37 6.06 5.32
CA ILE A 171 2.75 4.98 6.12
C ILE A 171 3.58 4.64 7.37
N GLU A 172 4.85 4.30 7.20
CA GLU A 172 5.67 3.69 8.25
C GLU A 172 6.51 4.70 9.03
N LYS A 173 6.96 5.75 8.34
CA LYS A 173 7.82 6.76 8.95
C LYS A 173 7.01 7.55 9.98
N ARG A 174 7.45 7.50 11.25
CA ARG A 174 6.78 8.19 12.37
C ARG A 174 7.21 9.64 12.57
N GLY A 175 8.43 9.99 12.18
CA GLY A 175 8.97 11.36 12.32
C GLY A 175 8.88 12.19 11.04
N SER A 176 9.63 13.29 11.02
CA SER A 176 9.60 14.29 9.95
C SER A 176 10.07 13.78 8.59
N ILE A 177 9.30 14.07 7.53
CA ILE A 177 9.68 13.77 6.15
C ILE A 177 10.83 14.73 5.76
N PRO A 178 11.96 14.21 5.20
CA PRO A 178 13.07 15.06 4.79
C PRO A 178 12.61 16.15 3.82
N VAL A 179 13.03 17.40 4.07
CA VAL A 179 12.62 18.58 3.29
C VAL A 179 12.81 18.37 1.78
N ALA A 180 13.96 17.79 1.38
CA ALA A 180 14.30 17.52 -0.02
C ALA A 180 13.33 16.54 -0.75
N LEU A 181 12.50 15.79 -0.01
CA LEU A 181 11.56 14.83 -0.58
C LEU A 181 10.12 15.36 -0.60
N ARG A 182 9.80 16.43 0.12
CA ARG A 182 8.43 16.91 0.32
C ARG A 182 7.75 17.34 -0.98
N GLU A 183 8.48 18.00 -1.87
CA GLU A 183 7.92 18.44 -3.15
C GLU A 183 7.54 17.27 -4.06
N ALA A 184 8.42 16.27 -4.16
CA ALA A 184 8.20 15.08 -4.99
C ALA A 184 7.04 14.18 -4.49
N ILE A 185 6.58 14.34 -3.25
CA ILE A 185 5.41 13.61 -2.73
C ILE A 185 4.12 14.02 -3.47
N GLY A 186 4.03 15.26 -3.94
CA GLY A 186 2.82 15.79 -4.57
C GLY A 186 1.63 15.71 -3.62
N ASN A 187 0.51 15.18 -4.09
CA ASN A 187 -0.74 15.05 -3.31
C ASN A 187 -0.93 13.67 -2.63
N ARG A 188 0.11 12.83 -2.56
CA ARG A 188 0.04 11.48 -1.99
C ARG A 188 0.05 11.53 -0.46
N ILE A 189 -1.08 11.24 0.15
CA ILE A 189 -1.25 11.32 1.61
C ILE A 189 -1.17 9.97 2.32
N PHE A 190 -1.30 8.86 1.60
CA PHE A 190 -1.16 7.51 2.15
C PHE A 190 -0.81 6.51 1.04
N GLY A 191 0.41 5.97 1.04
CA GLY A 191 0.88 5.04 0.01
C GLY A 191 1.23 5.73 -1.31
N CYS A 192 1.67 4.95 -2.29
CA CYS A 192 2.06 5.40 -3.62
C CYS A 192 1.91 4.25 -4.62
N ASP A 193 1.27 4.50 -5.76
CA ASP A 193 1.07 3.50 -6.81
C ASP A 193 1.85 3.81 -8.09
N ASP A 194 2.67 4.86 -8.13
CA ASP A 194 3.35 5.34 -9.34
C ASP A 194 4.10 4.25 -10.10
N CYS A 195 4.92 3.47 -9.40
CA CYS A 195 5.68 2.37 -9.99
C CYS A 195 4.79 1.20 -10.48
N GLN A 196 3.54 1.13 -10.01
CA GLN A 196 2.52 0.20 -10.48
C GLN A 196 1.78 0.80 -11.68
N LEU A 197 1.34 2.05 -11.61
CA LEU A 197 0.53 2.69 -12.64
C LEU A 197 1.23 2.72 -14.00
N VAL A 198 2.55 2.91 -14.01
CA VAL A 198 3.35 2.89 -15.24
C VAL A 198 3.79 1.49 -15.69
N CYS A 199 3.58 0.46 -14.86
CA CYS A 199 4.01 -0.90 -15.19
C CYS A 199 3.14 -1.48 -16.32
N PRO A 200 3.72 -1.90 -17.46
CA PRO A 200 2.95 -2.36 -18.61
C PRO A 200 2.16 -3.65 -18.34
N TRP A 201 2.54 -4.42 -17.31
CA TRP A 201 1.81 -5.62 -16.90
C TRP A 201 0.47 -5.30 -16.21
N ASN A 202 0.30 -4.09 -15.68
CA ASN A 202 -0.94 -3.69 -15.01
C ASN A 202 -2.10 -3.38 -15.97
N LYS A 203 -1.85 -3.32 -17.27
CA LYS A 203 -2.93 -3.33 -18.27
C LYS A 203 -3.77 -4.60 -18.23
N PHE A 204 -3.20 -5.71 -17.72
CA PHE A 204 -3.90 -6.98 -17.55
C PHE A 204 -4.62 -7.10 -16.20
N ALA A 205 -4.46 -6.13 -15.29
CA ALA A 205 -5.08 -6.15 -13.96
C ALA A 205 -6.61 -6.12 -14.07
N ARG A 206 -7.27 -7.15 -13.56
CA ARG A 206 -8.74 -7.25 -13.54
C ARG A 206 -9.31 -6.57 -12.29
N PRO A 207 -10.46 -5.88 -12.40
CA PRO A 207 -11.18 -5.39 -11.23
C PRO A 207 -11.49 -6.51 -10.23
N THR A 208 -11.47 -6.17 -8.95
CA THR A 208 -11.88 -7.11 -7.89
C THR A 208 -13.40 -7.31 -7.88
N ARG A 209 -13.82 -8.47 -7.38
CA ARG A 209 -15.22 -8.76 -7.04
C ARG A 209 -15.50 -8.63 -5.54
N GLU A 210 -14.46 -8.31 -4.76
CA GLU A 210 -14.57 -8.16 -3.31
C GLU A 210 -15.04 -6.75 -2.97
N SER A 211 -16.28 -6.64 -2.49
CA SER A 211 -16.89 -5.35 -2.14
C SER A 211 -16.22 -4.67 -0.95
N ASP A 212 -15.55 -5.45 -0.09
CA ASP A 212 -14.78 -4.90 1.04
C ASP A 212 -13.63 -3.98 0.57
N PHE A 213 -13.18 -4.08 -0.69
CA PHE A 213 -12.13 -3.20 -1.24
C PHE A 213 -12.68 -1.94 -1.93
N SER A 214 -14.00 -1.79 -2.03
CA SER A 214 -14.62 -0.59 -2.61
C SER A 214 -14.29 0.66 -1.79
N PRO A 215 -14.16 1.83 -2.44
CA PRO A 215 -13.86 3.09 -1.75
C PRO A 215 -14.86 3.41 -0.63
N ARG A 216 -14.34 3.87 0.51
CA ARG A 216 -15.13 4.32 1.66
C ARG A 216 -14.92 5.81 1.89
N HIS A 217 -15.96 6.49 2.37
CA HIS A 217 -15.90 7.89 2.82
C HIS A 217 -15.37 8.89 1.76
N GLY A 218 -15.49 8.57 0.47
CA GLY A 218 -15.04 9.42 -0.64
C GLY A 218 -13.52 9.50 -0.82
N LEU A 219 -12.73 8.70 -0.08
CA LEU A 219 -11.27 8.77 -0.02
C LEU A 219 -10.55 8.52 -1.37
N ASP A 220 -11.28 8.10 -2.40
CA ASP A 220 -10.75 7.98 -3.74
C ASP A 220 -10.72 9.32 -4.51
N ASN A 221 -11.41 10.37 -4.03
CA ASN A 221 -11.49 11.69 -4.66
C ASN A 221 -11.86 12.86 -3.70
N THR A 222 -11.40 12.87 -2.45
CA THR A 222 -11.67 13.98 -1.50
C THR A 222 -10.65 15.12 -1.60
N GLY A 223 -11.07 16.36 -1.30
CA GLY A 223 -10.20 17.54 -1.28
C GLY A 223 -9.20 17.55 -0.12
N LEU A 224 -7.99 18.07 -0.37
CA LEU A 224 -6.91 18.16 0.62
C LEU A 224 -7.30 19.00 1.84
N VAL A 225 -7.92 20.17 1.63
CA VAL A 225 -8.35 21.07 2.71
C VAL A 225 -9.40 20.40 3.58
N GLU A 226 -10.38 19.73 2.97
CA GLU A 226 -11.43 19.00 3.69
C GLU A 226 -10.82 17.94 4.62
N LEU A 227 -9.91 17.10 4.09
CA LEU A 227 -9.26 16.06 4.87
C LEU A 227 -8.34 16.59 5.97
N PHE A 228 -7.69 17.74 5.73
CA PHE A 228 -6.84 18.39 6.74
C PHE A 228 -7.67 18.97 7.89
N LEU A 229 -8.91 19.34 7.64
CA LEU A 229 -9.82 19.88 8.67
C LEU A 229 -10.53 18.79 9.50
N TRP A 230 -10.39 17.51 9.16
CA TRP A 230 -10.91 16.43 10.01
C TRP A 230 -10.30 16.47 11.40
N THR A 231 -11.14 16.46 12.43
CA THR A 231 -10.68 16.27 13.82
C THR A 231 -10.12 14.86 14.03
N GLU A 232 -9.44 14.62 15.16
CA GLU A 232 -8.95 13.27 15.48
C GLU A 232 -10.12 12.27 15.58
N ASP A 233 -11.23 12.66 16.20
CA ASP A 233 -12.43 11.83 16.30
C ASP A 233 -13.02 11.49 14.92
N GLU A 234 -13.08 12.47 14.00
CA GLU A 234 -13.53 12.23 12.63
C GLU A 234 -12.57 11.31 11.87
N PHE A 235 -11.26 11.52 12.00
CA PHE A 235 -10.25 10.64 11.42
C PHE A 235 -10.42 9.22 11.94
N LEU A 236 -10.53 9.02 13.26
CA LEU A 236 -10.73 7.72 13.87
C LEU A 236 -12.03 7.08 13.35
N ALA A 237 -13.16 7.77 13.41
CA ALA A 237 -14.44 7.24 12.96
C ALA A 237 -14.42 6.85 11.47
N ARG A 238 -13.93 7.73 10.59
CA ARG A 238 -13.93 7.50 9.13
C ARG A 238 -12.90 6.49 8.66
N THR A 239 -11.79 6.33 9.39
CA THR A 239 -10.76 5.33 9.04
C THR A 239 -10.93 4.01 9.78
N GLU A 240 -12.04 3.81 10.49
CA GLU A 240 -12.28 2.56 11.21
C GLU A 240 -12.24 1.34 10.30
N GLY A 241 -11.35 0.40 10.64
CA GLY A 241 -11.13 -0.81 9.87
C GLY A 241 -10.49 -0.55 8.50
N SER A 242 -9.81 0.58 8.28
CA SER A 242 -8.96 0.84 7.13
C SER A 242 -7.48 0.72 7.50
N ALA A 243 -6.64 0.37 6.51
CA ALA A 243 -5.18 0.36 6.64
C ALA A 243 -4.61 1.78 6.92
N ILE A 244 -5.36 2.84 6.61
CA ILE A 244 -4.95 4.24 6.80
C ILE A 244 -4.57 4.54 8.25
N ARG A 245 -5.24 3.89 9.22
CA ARG A 245 -4.91 4.03 10.66
C ARG A 245 -3.46 3.70 10.98
N ARG A 246 -2.77 2.94 10.13
CA ARG A 246 -1.34 2.65 10.30
C ARG A 246 -0.50 3.92 10.31
N ALA A 247 -0.87 5.00 9.62
CA ALA A 247 -0.14 6.26 9.66
C ALA A 247 -0.33 7.01 11.00
N GLY A 248 -1.47 6.82 11.66
CA GLY A 248 -1.90 7.63 12.82
C GLY A 248 -2.35 9.04 12.43
N TYR A 249 -2.99 9.75 13.36
CA TYR A 249 -3.57 11.06 13.08
C TYR A 249 -2.52 12.16 12.85
N GLU A 250 -1.42 12.16 13.61
CA GLU A 250 -0.32 13.10 13.35
C GLU A 250 0.35 12.83 11.99
N GLY A 251 0.54 11.56 11.63
CA GLY A 251 1.06 11.17 10.32
C GLY A 251 0.14 11.61 9.18
N TRP A 252 -1.18 11.50 9.39
CA TRP A 252 -2.21 12.00 8.49
C TRP A 252 -2.09 13.52 8.26
N LEU A 253 -2.06 14.32 9.34
CA LEU A 253 -1.89 15.77 9.26
C LEU A 253 -0.56 16.16 8.62
N ARG A 254 0.54 15.51 9.00
CA ARG A 254 1.87 15.73 8.42
C ARG A 254 1.86 15.52 6.90
N ASN A 255 1.27 14.43 6.42
CA ASN A 255 1.20 14.12 5.00
C ASN A 255 0.33 15.13 4.24
N LEU A 256 -0.80 15.52 4.83
CA LEU A 256 -1.69 16.52 4.25
C LEU A 256 -1.07 17.91 4.22
N ALA A 257 -0.30 18.31 5.23
CA ALA A 257 0.44 19.57 5.21
C ALA A 257 1.42 19.62 4.03
N VAL A 258 2.17 18.54 3.80
CA VAL A 258 3.05 18.42 2.62
C VAL A 258 2.26 18.54 1.31
N ALA A 259 1.14 17.82 1.21
CA ALA A 259 0.31 17.85 0.02
C ALA A 259 -0.34 19.23 -0.24
N LEU A 260 -0.79 19.92 0.80
CA LEU A 260 -1.29 21.30 0.72
C LEU A 260 -0.19 22.26 0.25
N GLY A 261 1.03 22.13 0.76
CA GLY A 261 2.19 22.93 0.32
C GLY A 261 2.54 22.73 -1.16
N ASN A 262 2.25 21.55 -1.72
CA ASN A 262 2.46 21.23 -3.13
C ASN A 262 1.31 21.71 -4.04
N GLY A 263 0.17 22.10 -3.46
CA GLY A 263 -1.02 22.56 -4.16
C GLY A 263 -0.98 24.05 -4.55
N PRO A 264 -2.13 24.62 -4.94
CA PRO A 264 -2.23 26.03 -5.28
C PRO A 264 -2.13 26.91 -4.04
N ALA A 265 -1.51 28.09 -4.18
CA ALA A 265 -1.34 29.11 -3.13
C ALA A 265 -2.67 29.82 -2.77
N SER A 266 -3.71 29.05 -2.44
CA SER A 266 -5.05 29.55 -2.19
C SER A 266 -5.23 30.04 -0.75
N LYS A 267 -6.17 30.97 -0.54
CA LYS A 267 -6.50 31.48 0.80
C LYS A 267 -7.04 30.37 1.69
N GLU A 268 -7.79 29.43 1.13
CA GLU A 268 -8.39 28.30 1.85
C GLU A 268 -7.29 27.36 2.39
N ALA A 269 -6.29 27.03 1.57
CA ALA A 269 -5.17 26.18 1.99
C ALA A 269 -4.35 26.84 3.11
N LYS A 270 -3.97 28.12 2.93
CA LYS A 270 -3.23 28.89 3.95
C LYS A 270 -4.02 29.00 5.26
N SER A 271 -5.32 29.28 5.17
CA SER A 271 -6.19 29.38 6.35
C SER A 271 -6.30 28.05 7.10
N ALA A 272 -6.43 26.94 6.39
CA ALA A 272 -6.51 25.62 7.01
C ALA A 272 -5.20 25.25 7.72
N LEU A 273 -4.05 25.49 7.09
CA LEU A 273 -2.72 25.28 7.68
C LEU A 273 -2.53 26.11 8.96
N LEU A 274 -2.86 27.41 8.91
CA LEU A 274 -2.75 28.32 10.06
C LEU A 274 -3.69 27.93 11.20
N SER A 275 -4.89 27.42 10.93
CA SER A 275 -5.86 27.07 11.97
C SER A 275 -5.43 25.93 12.89
N ARG A 276 -4.37 25.19 12.54
CA ARG A 276 -3.81 24.10 13.36
C ARG A 276 -2.40 24.36 13.87
N ARG A 277 -1.74 25.40 13.36
CA ARG A 277 -0.29 25.58 13.54
C ARG A 277 0.12 25.60 15.01
N ASP A 278 -0.61 26.35 15.85
CA ASP A 278 -0.21 26.60 17.23
C ASP A 278 -0.53 25.44 18.19
N GLU A 279 -1.50 24.59 17.83
CA GLU A 279 -1.91 23.41 18.60
C GLU A 279 -1.26 22.11 18.09
N ALA A 280 -0.55 22.17 16.96
CA ALA A 280 0.11 21.03 16.35
C ALA A 280 1.33 20.58 17.18
N SER A 281 1.61 19.27 17.14
CA SER A 281 2.89 18.76 17.64
C SER A 281 4.06 19.32 16.84
N GLU A 282 5.26 19.31 17.42
CA GLU A 282 6.48 19.85 16.80
C GLU A 282 6.68 19.33 15.36
N MET A 283 6.49 18.02 15.15
CA MET A 283 6.56 17.40 13.83
C MET A 283 5.54 18.01 12.87
N VAL A 284 4.27 18.11 13.26
CA VAL A 284 3.22 18.62 12.36
C VAL A 284 3.41 20.11 12.09
N ALA A 285 3.76 20.90 13.10
CA ALA A 285 4.04 22.33 12.98
C ALA A 285 5.18 22.61 11.98
N GLU A 286 6.27 21.85 12.03
CA GLU A 286 7.37 21.91 11.05
C GLU A 286 6.89 21.71 9.59
N HIS A 287 5.92 20.83 9.36
CA HIS A 287 5.43 20.56 8.01
C HIS A 287 4.41 21.61 7.57
N ILE A 288 3.64 22.15 8.51
CA ILE A 288 2.76 23.31 8.30
C ILE A 288 3.60 24.54 7.89
N ASP A 289 4.67 24.83 8.62
CA ASP A 289 5.56 25.96 8.34
C ASP A 289 6.19 25.84 6.95
N TRP A 290 6.73 24.66 6.63
CA TRP A 290 7.25 24.39 5.29
C TRP A 290 6.17 24.57 4.20
N ALA A 291 4.94 24.12 4.45
CA ALA A 291 3.85 24.24 3.50
C ALA A 291 3.47 25.70 3.26
N LEU A 292 3.40 26.51 4.32
CA LEU A 292 3.13 27.96 4.22
C LEU A 292 4.24 28.67 3.44
N GLU A 293 5.51 28.42 3.75
CA GLU A 293 6.66 28.96 3.01
C GLU A 293 6.62 28.57 1.52
N GLN A 294 6.30 27.30 1.23
CA GLN A 294 6.18 26.80 -0.13
C GLN A 294 5.05 27.49 -0.90
N LEU A 295 3.91 27.72 -0.26
CA LEU A 295 2.77 28.44 -0.86
C LEU A 295 3.07 29.92 -1.09
N GLU A 296 3.84 30.57 -0.21
CA GLU A 296 4.30 31.95 -0.47
C GLU A 296 5.22 32.02 -1.69
N ARG A 297 6.19 31.11 -1.80
CA ARG A 297 7.08 31.04 -2.99
C ARG A 297 6.29 30.83 -4.28
N ARG A 298 5.27 29.96 -4.25
CA ARG A 298 4.41 29.68 -5.41
C ARG A 298 3.48 30.85 -5.76
N GLY A 299 2.97 31.56 -4.75
CA GLY A 299 2.10 32.73 -4.95
C GLY A 299 2.80 33.96 -5.52
N VAL A 300 4.13 34.06 -5.38
CA VAL A 300 4.94 35.13 -6.01
C VAL A 300 5.32 34.77 -7.46
N ALA A 301 5.31 33.49 -7.81
CA ALA A 301 5.75 32.99 -9.12
C ALA A 301 4.62 32.84 -10.17
N GLY A 302 3.35 33.01 -9.78
CA GLY A 302 2.16 32.93 -10.65
C GLY A 302 1.46 34.27 -10.79
#